data_AF-A0A660ZS45-F1
#
_entry.id   AF-A0A660ZS45-F1
#
_cell.length_a   1.000
_cell.length_b   1.000
_cell.length_c   1.000
_cell.angle_alpha   90.00
_cell.angle_beta   90.00
_cell.angle_gamma   90.00
#
_symmetry.space_group_name_H-M   'P 1'
#
loop_
_entity.id
_entity.type
_entity.pdbx_description
1 polymer ?
#
loop_
_entity_poly.entity_id
_entity_poly.type
_entity_poly.pdbx_seq_one_letter_code
_entity_poly.pdbx_strand_id
1 'polypeptide(L)'
;MFQTRTKLIVFIVALFIGVIFLSCSDDTSYDQRTIVVVSSINEGSPFVSDVLNQGDSLYNADNVTYKTEDDYIEEDYIPVTFYNRPYSSLIDVDNSSLGDFLVTGYDVEFIRSDGGTSPVPPFSGQTSILVPANSTVEANILIVPFYVKNQPPLVNLEYTANEIMTYAHIVFHGHEVQTDRNIDFTADISVDFADPLQGVGNHSGQ
;
A
#
# COMPACT_ATOMS: atom_id res chain seq x y z
N MET A 1 -57.97 8.52 41.05
CA MET A 1 -56.82 7.65 40.72
C MET A 1 -56.68 7.33 39.21
N PHE A 2 -57.70 7.53 38.38
CA PHE A 2 -57.64 7.24 36.93
C PHE A 2 -56.91 8.31 36.08
N GLN A 3 -56.94 9.58 36.50
CA GLN A 3 -56.38 10.69 35.71
C GLN A 3 -54.84 10.69 35.68
N THR A 4 -54.19 10.20 36.73
CA THR A 4 -52.72 10.10 36.83
C THR A 4 -52.16 8.99 35.93
N ARG A 5 -52.91 7.90 35.74
CA ARG A 5 -52.51 6.78 34.86
C ARG A 5 -52.56 7.16 33.38
N THR A 6 -53.53 7.98 32.99
CA THR A 6 -53.69 8.43 31.60
C THR A 6 -52.55 9.38 31.18
N LYS A 7 -52.13 10.29 32.07
CA LYS A 7 -51.00 11.20 31.80
C LYS A 7 -49.66 10.48 31.70
N LEU A 8 -49.45 9.43 32.51
CA LEU A 8 -48.24 8.60 32.46
C LEU A 8 -48.14 7.85 31.12
N ILE A 9 -49.25 7.29 30.63
CA ILE A 9 -49.28 6.56 29.35
C ILE A 9 -48.98 7.50 28.18
N VAL A 10 -49.59 8.68 28.14
CA VAL A 10 -49.33 9.67 27.07
C VAL A 10 -47.88 10.14 27.07
N PHE A 11 -47.27 10.33 28.25
CA PHE A 11 -45.85 10.68 28.35
C PHE A 11 -44.93 9.56 27.86
N ILE A 12 -45.20 8.31 28.21
CA ILE A 12 -44.41 7.16 27.75
C ILE A 12 -44.52 6.97 26.23
N VAL A 13 -45.72 7.12 25.66
CA VAL A 13 -45.93 7.02 24.21
C VAL A 13 -45.23 8.18 23.47
N ALA A 14 -45.30 9.41 23.99
CA ALA A 14 -44.59 10.55 23.40
C ALA A 14 -43.06 10.38 23.48
N LEU A 15 -42.54 9.82 24.57
CA LEU A 15 -41.11 9.51 24.73
C LEU A 15 -40.68 8.42 23.74
N PHE A 16 -41.46 7.35 23.58
CA PHE A 16 -41.16 6.27 22.64
C PHE A 16 -41.17 6.75 21.18
N ILE A 17 -42.14 7.59 20.81
CA ILE A 17 -42.21 8.20 19.47
C ILE A 17 -41.02 9.15 19.25
N GLY A 18 -40.63 9.93 20.26
CA GLY A 18 -39.45 10.81 20.19
C GLY A 18 -38.13 10.05 20.01
N VAL A 19 -37.97 8.89 20.66
CA VAL A 19 -36.79 8.02 20.49
C VAL A 19 -36.74 7.39 19.10
N ILE A 20 -37.89 7.02 18.52
CA ILE A 20 -37.96 6.47 17.15
C ILE A 20 -37.54 7.51 16.11
N PHE A 21 -37.91 8.79 16.27
CA PHE A 21 -37.51 9.87 15.35
C PHE A 21 -36.05 10.34 15.53
N LEU A 22 -35.40 10.02 16.64
CA LEU A 22 -33.96 10.21 16.83
C LEU A 22 -33.13 9.05 16.29
N SER A 23 -33.78 7.95 15.88
CA SER A 23 -33.15 6.79 15.24
C SER A 23 -33.25 6.86 13.72
N CYS A 24 -32.99 8.03 13.13
CA CYS A 24 -32.42 8.06 11.78
C CYS A 24 -31.01 7.48 11.93
N SER A 25 -30.89 6.15 11.84
CA SER A 25 -29.62 5.51 11.56
C SER A 25 -29.05 6.16 10.30
N ASP A 26 -27.77 6.47 10.31
CA ASP A 26 -26.98 6.85 9.14
C ASP A 26 -27.00 5.70 8.11
N ASP A 27 -28.15 5.49 7.47
CA ASP A 27 -28.32 4.56 6.36
C ASP A 27 -27.75 5.25 5.14
N THR A 28 -26.43 5.19 5.07
CA THR A 28 -25.68 5.93 4.08
C THR A 28 -25.25 4.97 2.99
N SER A 29 -25.90 5.12 1.83
CA SER A 29 -25.53 4.50 0.55
C SER A 29 -24.10 4.82 0.06
N TYR A 30 -23.19 5.29 0.92
CA TYR A 30 -21.81 5.67 0.57
C TYR A 30 -21.00 4.46 0.06
N ASP A 31 -21.25 3.26 0.58
CA ASP A 31 -20.62 2.03 0.10
C ASP A 31 -20.92 1.71 -1.38
N GLN A 32 -21.92 2.38 -1.97
CA GLN A 32 -22.33 2.19 -3.36
C GLN A 32 -21.72 3.20 -4.33
N ARG A 33 -20.81 4.09 -3.89
CA ARG A 33 -20.27 5.17 -4.74
C ARG A 33 -18.86 4.93 -5.21
N THR A 34 -17.95 4.58 -4.30
CA THR A 34 -16.50 4.61 -4.58
C THR A 34 -15.87 3.31 -4.12
N ILE A 35 -15.24 2.59 -5.05
CA ILE A 35 -14.35 1.46 -4.77
C ILE A 35 -12.97 1.83 -5.32
N VAL A 36 -11.96 1.79 -4.46
CA VAL A 36 -10.57 1.91 -4.87
C VAL A 36 -9.87 0.57 -4.68
N VAL A 37 -9.09 0.18 -5.68
CA VAL A 37 -8.30 -1.04 -5.67
C VAL A 37 -6.90 -0.76 -6.22
N VAL A 38 -5.93 -1.60 -5.82
CA VAL A 38 -4.68 -1.72 -6.57
C VAL A 38 -4.96 -2.60 -7.79
N SER A 39 -4.78 -2.03 -8.97
CA SER A 39 -4.98 -2.72 -10.26
C SER A 39 -3.70 -3.34 -10.81
N SER A 40 -2.54 -2.80 -10.43
CA SER A 40 -1.21 -3.33 -10.76
C SER A 40 -0.21 -2.89 -9.69
N ILE A 41 0.74 -3.76 -9.37
CA ILE A 41 1.89 -3.47 -8.53
C ILE A 41 3.13 -4.02 -9.24
N ASN A 42 4.13 -3.16 -9.43
CA ASN A 42 5.36 -3.48 -10.17
C ASN A 42 5.09 -4.19 -11.52
N GLU A 43 4.09 -3.69 -12.26
CA GLU A 43 3.66 -4.27 -13.54
C GLU A 43 3.27 -5.77 -13.49
N GLY A 44 2.92 -6.27 -12.30
CA GLY A 44 2.59 -7.68 -12.06
C GLY A 44 3.81 -8.59 -11.94
N SER A 45 5.01 -8.04 -11.85
CA SER A 45 6.27 -8.79 -11.72
C SER A 45 6.81 -8.76 -10.28
N PRO A 46 7.54 -9.80 -9.83
CA PRO A 46 8.31 -9.73 -8.59
C PRO A 46 9.28 -8.55 -8.61
N PHE A 47 9.58 -8.00 -7.44
CA PHE A 47 10.57 -6.94 -7.28
C PHE A 47 11.89 -7.53 -6.78
N VAL A 48 13.00 -7.16 -7.40
CA VAL A 48 14.35 -7.50 -6.93
C VAL A 48 14.91 -6.25 -6.25
N SER A 49 15.19 -6.38 -4.96
CA SER A 49 15.79 -5.35 -4.13
C SER A 49 17.28 -5.64 -4.00
N ASP A 50 18.08 -4.95 -4.81
CA ASP A 50 19.52 -5.02 -4.67
C ASP A 50 19.93 -4.34 -3.36
N VAL A 51 20.70 -5.03 -2.52
CA VAL A 51 21.16 -4.44 -1.25
C VAL A 51 22.09 -3.26 -1.48
N LEU A 52 22.85 -3.31 -2.56
CA LEU A 52 23.86 -2.32 -2.92
C LEU A 52 23.89 -2.13 -4.44
N ASN A 53 23.91 -0.87 -4.87
CA ASN A 53 24.05 -0.51 -6.27
C ASN A 53 25.55 -0.44 -6.60
N GLN A 54 26.01 -1.31 -7.51
CA GLN A 54 27.43 -1.50 -7.86
C GLN A 54 27.98 -0.42 -8.82
N GLY A 55 27.27 0.71 -8.97
CA GLY A 55 27.73 1.86 -9.75
C GLY A 55 28.02 1.56 -11.21
N ASP A 56 28.95 2.33 -11.80
CA ASP A 56 29.39 2.18 -13.19
C ASP A 56 30.63 1.27 -13.30
N SER A 57 31.29 0.98 -12.18
CA SER A 57 32.52 0.20 -12.13
C SER A 57 32.23 -1.30 -12.14
N LEU A 58 31.78 -1.80 -13.29
CA LEU A 58 31.77 -3.25 -13.53
C LEU A 58 33.22 -3.78 -13.36
N TYR A 59 33.37 -4.75 -12.45
CA TYR A 59 34.66 -5.31 -12.01
C TYR A 59 35.64 -5.51 -13.18
N ASN A 60 36.92 -5.15 -12.99
CA ASN A 60 37.94 -5.41 -14.01
C ASN A 60 37.95 -6.92 -14.32
N ALA A 61 37.94 -7.27 -15.61
CA ALA A 61 37.87 -8.62 -16.17
C ALA A 61 39.01 -9.58 -15.78
N ASP A 62 39.84 -9.18 -14.83
CA ASP A 62 40.97 -9.95 -14.31
C ASP A 62 40.59 -10.83 -13.10
N ASN A 63 39.29 -10.92 -12.73
CA ASN A 63 38.70 -11.84 -11.75
C ASN A 63 39.32 -11.84 -10.33
N VAL A 64 40.12 -10.83 -9.96
CA VAL A 64 40.88 -10.83 -8.69
C VAL A 64 40.77 -9.51 -7.90
N THR A 65 40.33 -8.41 -8.50
CA THR A 65 40.23 -7.11 -7.81
C THR A 65 38.85 -6.50 -8.02
N TYR A 66 38.06 -6.51 -6.95
CA TYR A 66 36.78 -5.83 -6.88
C TYR A 66 37.02 -4.32 -6.78
N LYS A 67 36.33 -3.54 -7.61
CA LYS A 67 36.20 -2.08 -7.44
C LYS A 67 34.88 -1.88 -6.74
N THR A 68 34.93 -1.32 -5.54
CA THR A 68 33.75 -1.05 -4.71
C THR A 68 33.72 0.41 -4.25
N GLU A 69 34.50 1.26 -4.91
CA GLU A 69 34.72 2.64 -4.49
C GLU A 69 33.58 3.58 -4.87
N ASP A 70 32.76 3.21 -5.86
CA ASP A 70 31.57 3.93 -6.32
C ASP A 70 30.25 3.25 -5.89
N ASP A 71 30.33 2.19 -5.11
CA ASP A 71 29.17 1.47 -4.62
C ASP A 71 28.36 2.31 -3.61
N TYR A 72 27.03 2.28 -3.75
CA TYR A 72 26.15 3.05 -2.88
C TYR A 72 24.83 2.32 -2.61
N ILE A 73 24.18 2.72 -1.52
CA ILE A 73 22.88 2.19 -1.12
C ILE A 73 21.81 3.19 -1.51
N GLU A 74 20.78 2.70 -2.19
CA GLU A 74 19.61 3.48 -2.56
C GLU A 74 18.32 2.91 -1.98
N GLU A 75 17.33 3.80 -1.89
CA GLU A 75 15.96 3.44 -1.56
C GLU A 75 15.29 2.78 -2.75
N ASP A 76 14.49 1.75 -2.49
CA ASP A 76 13.73 1.10 -3.55
C ASP A 76 12.32 1.62 -3.60
N TYR A 77 11.89 1.96 -4.81
CA TYR A 77 10.53 2.39 -5.10
C TYR A 77 9.89 1.46 -6.12
N ILE A 78 8.60 1.18 -5.95
CA ILE A 78 7.82 0.38 -6.91
C ILE A 78 6.64 1.19 -7.46
N PRO A 79 6.33 1.04 -8.76
CA PRO A 79 5.13 1.62 -9.33
C PRO A 79 3.89 0.85 -8.87
N VAL A 80 2.87 1.59 -8.48
CA VAL A 80 1.56 1.09 -8.08
C VAL A 80 0.49 1.82 -8.86
N THR A 81 -0.41 1.06 -9.45
CA THR A 81 -1.51 1.58 -10.24
C THR A 81 -2.81 1.46 -9.46
N PHE A 82 -3.36 2.59 -9.03
CA PHE A 82 -4.65 2.67 -8.36
C PHE A 82 -5.77 2.81 -9.37
N TYR A 83 -6.86 2.07 -9.17
CA TYR A 83 -8.07 2.22 -9.96
C TYR A 83 -9.24 2.57 -9.05
N ASN A 84 -9.83 3.73 -9.31
CA ASN A 84 -11.04 4.19 -8.64
C ASN A 84 -12.22 3.99 -9.59
N ARG A 85 -13.16 3.14 -9.19
CA ARG A 85 -14.34 2.81 -9.98
C ARG A 85 -15.62 3.00 -9.20
N PRO A 86 -16.74 3.33 -9.88
CA PRO A 86 -18.04 3.29 -9.25
C PRO A 86 -18.40 1.87 -8.82
N TYR A 87 -19.08 1.73 -7.67
CA TYR A 87 -19.58 0.42 -7.22
C TYR A 87 -20.68 -0.11 -8.16
N SER A 88 -21.49 0.78 -8.73
CA SER A 88 -22.59 0.44 -9.65
C SER A 88 -22.48 1.21 -10.96
N SER A 89 -22.53 0.50 -12.08
CA SER A 89 -22.59 1.08 -13.43
C SER A 89 -23.92 1.76 -13.74
N LEU A 90 -24.91 1.69 -12.83
CA LEU A 90 -26.20 2.39 -12.95
C LEU A 90 -26.14 3.82 -12.42
N ILE A 91 -25.09 4.17 -11.66
CA ILE A 91 -24.83 5.53 -11.23
C ILE A 91 -23.89 6.16 -12.26
N ASP A 92 -24.44 7.07 -13.05
CA ASP A 92 -23.67 7.88 -13.97
C ASP A 92 -22.84 8.89 -13.17
N VAL A 93 -21.53 8.67 -13.12
CA VAL A 93 -20.56 9.57 -12.47
C VAL A 93 -19.97 10.55 -13.49
N ASP A 94 -20.38 10.51 -14.76
CA ASP A 94 -19.80 11.33 -15.82
C ASP A 94 -19.94 12.82 -15.48
N ASN A 95 -18.80 13.42 -15.12
CA ASN A 95 -18.58 14.84 -14.85
C ASN A 95 -18.95 15.37 -13.45
N SER A 96 -19.15 14.52 -12.44
CA SER A 96 -19.22 15.01 -11.06
C SER A 96 -17.95 14.66 -10.30
N SER A 97 -17.40 15.60 -9.52
CA SER A 97 -16.27 15.33 -8.61
C SER A 97 -16.61 14.32 -7.52
N LEU A 98 -17.84 13.81 -7.47
CA LEU A 98 -18.27 12.83 -6.47
C LEU A 98 -17.49 11.53 -6.67
N GLY A 99 -16.82 11.11 -5.61
CA GLY A 99 -16.10 9.84 -5.57
C GLY A 99 -14.62 9.93 -5.87
N ASP A 100 -14.04 11.14 -5.95
CA ASP A 100 -12.58 11.29 -5.93
C ASP A 100 -12.02 10.72 -4.61
N PHE A 101 -10.89 10.03 -4.70
CA PHE A 101 -10.27 9.38 -3.57
C PHE A 101 -8.85 9.88 -3.36
N LEU A 102 -8.50 10.20 -2.12
CA LEU A 102 -7.15 10.62 -1.76
C LEU A 102 -6.47 9.50 -0.98
N VAL A 103 -5.44 8.89 -1.56
CA VAL A 103 -4.54 7.99 -0.83
C VAL A 103 -3.59 8.86 0.00
N THR A 104 -3.56 8.64 1.30
CA THR A 104 -2.82 9.49 2.27
C THR A 104 -1.64 8.77 2.90
N GLY A 105 -1.61 7.45 2.88
CA GLY A 105 -0.50 6.69 3.42
C GLY A 105 -0.59 5.20 3.09
N TYR A 106 0.41 4.47 3.54
CA TYR A 106 0.47 3.03 3.44
C TYR A 106 1.36 2.44 4.53
N ASP A 107 1.07 1.20 4.90
CA ASP A 107 1.88 0.37 5.78
C ASP A 107 2.49 -0.79 4.97
N VAL A 108 3.74 -1.12 5.25
CA VAL A 108 4.45 -2.23 4.62
C VAL A 108 4.92 -3.21 5.68
N GLU A 109 4.60 -4.48 5.49
CA GLU A 109 5.10 -5.59 6.29
C GLU A 109 5.67 -6.68 5.39
N PHE A 110 6.88 -7.16 5.73
CA PHE A 110 7.52 -8.24 4.99
C PHE A 110 7.39 -9.57 5.73
N ILE A 111 7.02 -10.61 4.98
CA ILE A 111 6.92 -11.98 5.48
C ILE A 111 7.91 -12.83 4.69
N ARG A 112 8.86 -13.45 5.38
CA ARG A 112 9.80 -14.36 4.72
C ARG A 112 9.08 -15.62 4.24
N SER A 113 9.40 -16.02 3.01
CA SER A 113 8.88 -17.23 2.39
C SER A 113 9.31 -18.51 3.11
N ASP A 114 10.47 -18.49 3.78
CA ASP A 114 11.01 -19.60 4.57
C ASP A 114 10.55 -19.61 6.05
N GLY A 115 9.72 -18.65 6.45
CA GLY A 115 9.24 -18.50 7.83
C GLY A 115 10.26 -17.92 8.82
N GLY A 116 11.41 -17.41 8.35
CA GLY A 116 12.37 -16.69 9.17
C GLY A 116 11.88 -15.31 9.63
N THR A 117 12.72 -14.60 10.41
CA THR A 117 12.46 -13.21 10.81
C THR A 117 12.52 -12.26 9.62
N SER A 118 11.51 -11.38 9.47
CA SER A 118 11.49 -10.36 8.42
C SER A 118 12.82 -9.59 8.31
N PRO A 119 13.38 -9.43 7.09
CA PRO A 119 14.61 -8.66 6.91
C PRO A 119 14.42 -7.16 7.08
N VAL A 120 13.17 -6.68 6.92
CA VAL A 120 12.80 -5.26 7.00
C VAL A 120 11.75 -5.10 8.09
N PRO A 121 11.98 -4.30 9.14
CA PRO A 121 10.96 -3.99 10.13
C PRO A 121 9.74 -3.32 9.46
N PRO A 122 8.51 -3.58 9.93
CA PRO A 122 7.33 -2.90 9.41
C PRO A 122 7.49 -1.39 9.50
N PHE A 123 7.03 -0.68 8.47
CA PHE A 123 7.10 0.77 8.40
C PHE A 123 5.88 1.35 7.69
N SER A 124 5.69 2.66 7.88
CA SER A 124 4.61 3.42 7.26
C SER A 124 5.18 4.53 6.37
N GLY A 125 4.58 4.71 5.20
CA GLY A 125 4.83 5.84 4.31
C GLY A 125 3.63 6.79 4.25
N GLN A 126 3.90 8.08 4.03
CA GLN A 126 2.87 9.07 3.75
C GLN A 126 2.85 9.41 2.26
N THR A 127 1.67 9.70 1.75
CA THR A 127 1.49 10.09 0.35
C THR A 127 0.32 11.07 0.21
N SER A 128 0.13 11.59 -1.00
CA SER A 128 -0.98 12.48 -1.36
C SER A 128 -1.34 12.24 -2.81
N ILE A 129 -1.88 11.05 -3.09
CA ILE A 129 -2.23 10.62 -4.44
C ILE A 129 -3.74 10.77 -4.61
N LEU A 130 -4.14 11.74 -5.42
CA LEU A 130 -5.52 11.88 -5.84
C LEU A 130 -5.79 10.87 -6.97
N VAL A 131 -6.79 10.02 -6.76
CA VAL A 131 -7.31 9.07 -7.75
C VAL A 131 -8.72 9.54 -8.12
N PRO A 132 -8.88 10.30 -9.21
CA PRO A 132 -10.18 10.79 -9.63
C PRO A 132 -11.19 9.66 -9.85
N ALA A 133 -12.47 9.96 -9.67
CA ALA A 133 -13.54 9.00 -9.94
C ALA A 133 -13.44 8.42 -11.37
N ASN A 134 -13.68 7.11 -11.50
CA ASN A 134 -13.64 6.37 -12.76
C ASN A 134 -12.30 6.52 -13.54
N SER A 135 -11.19 6.59 -12.82
CA SER A 135 -9.87 6.80 -13.41
C SER A 135 -8.80 5.90 -12.79
N THR A 136 -7.68 5.82 -13.50
CA THR A 136 -6.49 5.09 -13.08
C THR A 136 -5.33 6.06 -12.90
N VAL A 137 -4.61 5.92 -11.78
CA VAL A 137 -3.44 6.74 -11.47
C VAL A 137 -2.28 5.84 -11.08
N GLU A 138 -1.12 6.11 -11.66
CA GLU A 138 0.14 5.47 -11.30
C GLU A 138 0.93 6.38 -10.36
N ALA A 139 1.52 5.78 -9.33
CA ALA A 139 2.46 6.45 -8.44
C ALA A 139 3.53 5.48 -7.95
N ASN A 140 4.67 6.03 -7.57
CA ASN A 140 5.74 5.24 -6.94
C ASN A 140 5.62 5.32 -5.42
N ILE A 141 5.76 4.18 -4.75
CA ILE A 141 5.85 4.09 -3.28
C ILE A 141 7.19 3.51 -2.86
N LEU A 142 7.68 3.92 -1.70
CA LEU A 142 8.88 3.35 -1.10
C LEU A 142 8.56 1.93 -0.62
N ILE A 143 9.33 0.95 -1.09
CA ILE A 143 9.17 -0.45 -0.66
C ILE A 143 10.28 -0.86 0.31
N VAL A 144 11.50 -0.36 0.15
CA VAL A 144 12.64 -0.67 1.02
C VAL A 144 13.40 0.62 1.35
N PRO A 145 13.37 1.09 2.61
CA PRO A 145 14.14 2.25 3.06
C PRO A 145 15.67 2.02 2.98
N PHE A 146 16.46 3.05 2.71
CA PHE A 146 17.92 2.91 2.59
C PHE A 146 18.57 2.40 3.88
N TYR A 147 18.04 2.82 5.04
CA TYR A 147 18.68 2.56 6.33
C TYR A 147 18.60 1.09 6.74
N VAL A 148 17.61 0.33 6.22
CA VAL A 148 17.48 -1.10 6.53
C VAL A 148 18.48 -1.94 5.73
N LYS A 149 18.88 -1.49 4.54
CA LYS A 149 19.90 -2.16 3.72
C LYS A 149 21.29 -2.16 4.40
N ASN A 150 21.55 -1.16 5.25
CA ASN A 150 22.77 -1.06 6.07
C ASN A 150 22.76 -1.91 7.36
N GLN A 151 21.77 -2.79 7.55
CA GLN A 151 21.61 -3.57 8.78
C GLN A 151 21.44 -5.06 8.46
N PRO A 152 21.85 -5.97 9.38
CA PRO A 152 21.52 -7.38 9.24
C PRO A 152 19.99 -7.59 9.21
N PRO A 153 19.50 -8.53 8.40
CA PRO A 153 20.28 -9.48 7.60
C PRO A 153 20.72 -8.96 6.22
N LEU A 154 20.19 -7.81 5.75
CA LEU A 154 20.39 -7.34 4.38
C LEU A 154 21.85 -7.02 4.06
N VAL A 155 22.56 -6.29 4.93
CA VAL A 155 23.98 -5.97 4.74
C VAL A 155 24.88 -7.22 4.60
N ASN A 156 24.42 -8.38 5.07
CA ASN A 156 25.19 -9.63 4.95
C ASN A 156 25.02 -10.31 3.59
N LEU A 157 24.13 -9.80 2.73
CA LEU A 157 23.94 -10.28 1.37
C LEU A 157 24.92 -9.66 0.39
N GLU A 158 25.55 -8.53 0.75
CA GLU A 158 26.49 -7.78 -0.08
C GLU A 158 27.54 -8.70 -0.70
N TYR A 159 27.61 -8.70 -2.03
CA TYR A 159 28.54 -9.51 -2.83
C TYR A 159 28.43 -11.03 -2.60
N THR A 160 27.26 -11.53 -2.22
CA THR A 160 27.03 -12.96 -2.00
C THR A 160 25.98 -13.52 -2.95
N ALA A 161 26.05 -14.82 -3.22
CA ALA A 161 24.99 -15.52 -3.96
C ALA A 161 23.78 -15.90 -3.07
N ASN A 162 23.69 -15.34 -1.86
CA ASN A 162 22.57 -15.62 -0.96
C ASN A 162 21.42 -14.66 -1.28
N GLU A 163 20.21 -15.16 -1.10
CA GLU A 163 18.97 -14.45 -1.38
C GLU A 163 18.03 -14.55 -0.18
N ILE A 164 17.21 -13.52 0.02
CA ILE A 164 16.13 -13.52 1.00
C ILE A 164 14.82 -13.25 0.26
N MET A 165 14.07 -14.33 0.04
CA MET A 165 12.78 -14.30 -0.64
C MET A 165 11.66 -13.95 0.35
N THR A 166 10.90 -12.90 0.06
CA THR A 166 9.82 -12.38 0.91
C THR A 166 8.55 -12.06 0.12
N TYR A 167 7.46 -11.86 0.87
CA TYR A 167 6.24 -11.22 0.39
C TYR A 167 6.07 -9.92 1.17
N ALA A 168 5.95 -8.80 0.46
CA ALA A 168 5.55 -7.53 1.04
C ALA A 168 4.03 -7.41 1.01
N HIS A 169 3.42 -7.36 2.18
CA HIS A 169 2.02 -7.02 2.37
C HIS A 169 1.91 -5.51 2.56
N ILE A 170 1.14 -4.86 1.69
CA ILE A 170 0.99 -3.41 1.68
C ILE A 170 -0.47 -3.07 1.94
N VAL A 171 -0.72 -2.29 2.98
CA VAL A 171 -2.04 -1.74 3.29
C VAL A 171 -2.02 -0.26 2.93
N PHE A 172 -2.86 0.14 1.98
CA PHE A 172 -3.03 1.56 1.62
C PHE A 172 -4.18 2.15 2.42
N HIS A 173 -4.00 3.41 2.81
CA HIS A 173 -4.97 4.19 3.57
C HIS A 173 -5.34 5.44 2.77
N GLY A 174 -6.61 5.81 2.83
CA GLY A 174 -7.08 7.03 2.22
C GLY A 174 -8.51 7.35 2.59
N HIS A 175 -9.05 8.40 1.97
CA HIS A 175 -10.44 8.78 2.15
C HIS A 175 -11.05 9.35 0.87
N GLU A 176 -12.36 9.18 0.75
CA GLU A 176 -13.17 9.87 -0.26
C GLU A 176 -13.23 11.37 0.05
N VAL A 177 -12.88 12.21 -0.94
CA VAL A 177 -12.63 13.65 -0.75
C VAL A 177 -13.89 14.41 -0.29
N GLN A 178 -15.09 13.96 -0.68
CA GLN A 178 -16.33 14.67 -0.39
C GLN A 178 -16.94 14.31 0.96
N THR A 179 -16.68 13.11 1.46
CA THR A 179 -17.35 12.57 2.65
C THR A 179 -16.38 12.25 3.78
N ASP A 180 -15.06 12.37 3.55
CA ASP A 180 -14.00 11.92 4.44
C ASP A 180 -14.15 10.45 4.86
N ARG A 181 -14.79 9.64 4.01
CA ARG A 181 -14.99 8.21 4.29
C ARG A 181 -13.66 7.51 4.11
N ASN A 182 -13.11 6.99 5.20
CA ASN A 182 -11.86 6.22 5.18
C ASN A 182 -12.07 4.87 4.49
N ILE A 183 -11.12 4.49 3.65
CA ILE A 183 -11.09 3.18 2.98
C ILE A 183 -9.65 2.68 3.04
N ASP A 184 -9.51 1.43 3.50
CA ASP A 184 -8.27 0.69 3.44
C ASP A 184 -8.37 -0.40 2.36
N PHE A 185 -7.29 -0.60 1.62
CA PHE A 185 -7.21 -1.64 0.60
C PHE A 185 -5.78 -2.15 0.49
N THR A 186 -5.61 -3.41 0.08
CA THR A 186 -4.32 -4.10 0.18
C THR A 186 -3.77 -4.50 -1.18
N ALA A 187 -2.46 -4.66 -1.24
CA ALA A 187 -1.76 -5.34 -2.31
C ALA A 187 -0.62 -6.18 -1.73
N ASP A 188 -0.24 -7.22 -2.45
CA ASP A 188 0.88 -8.09 -2.10
C ASP A 188 1.83 -8.18 -3.28
N ILE A 189 3.14 -8.20 -3.00
CA ILE A 189 4.18 -8.40 -4.01
C ILE A 189 5.29 -9.30 -3.45
N SER A 190 5.82 -10.17 -4.30
CA SER A 190 7.05 -10.91 -3.98
C SER A 190 8.25 -9.98 -4.11
N VAL A 191 9.06 -9.92 -3.06
CA VAL A 191 10.31 -9.14 -3.02
C VAL A 191 11.46 -10.08 -2.72
N ASP A 192 12.43 -10.11 -3.63
CA ASP A 192 13.68 -10.84 -3.46
C ASP A 192 14.80 -9.87 -3.11
N PHE A 193 15.44 -10.08 -1.97
CA PHE A 193 16.62 -9.32 -1.59
C PHE A 193 17.86 -10.10 -1.97
N ALA A 194 18.71 -9.51 -2.80
CA ALA A 194 19.92 -10.14 -3.30
C ALA A 194 21.01 -9.10 -3.52
N ASP A 195 22.26 -9.54 -3.61
CA ASP A 195 23.35 -8.75 -4.19
C ASP A 195 24.46 -9.68 -4.70
N PRO A 196 24.17 -10.50 -5.73
CA PRO A 196 25.19 -11.34 -6.32
C PRO A 196 26.27 -10.48 -6.98
N LEU A 197 27.54 -10.87 -6.79
CA LEU A 197 28.65 -10.31 -7.54
C LEU A 197 28.39 -10.43 -9.05
N GLN A 198 28.23 -9.30 -9.74
CA GLN A 198 28.04 -9.28 -11.19
C GLN A 198 29.37 -9.59 -11.90
N GLY A 199 29.71 -10.86 -12.06
CA GLY A 199 30.85 -11.28 -12.88
C GLY A 199 30.60 -11.01 -14.36
N VAL A 200 31.65 -10.60 -15.10
CA VAL A 200 31.65 -10.49 -16.57
C VAL A 200 31.29 -11.85 -17.18
N GLY A 201 30.00 -12.06 -17.47
CA GLY A 201 29.48 -13.33 -17.95
C GLY A 201 27.96 -13.43 -18.00
N ASN A 202 27.23 -12.70 -17.16
CA ASN A 202 25.77 -12.73 -17.14
C ASN A 202 25.14 -11.44 -17.72
N HIS A 203 25.57 -11.04 -18.92
CA HIS A 203 24.70 -10.29 -19.82
C HIS A 203 23.85 -11.27 -20.62
N SER A 204 22.93 -11.96 -19.94
CA SER A 204 21.73 -12.49 -20.59
C SER A 204 20.58 -11.71 -19.99
N GLY A 205 20.10 -10.73 -20.77
CA GLY A 205 19.23 -9.68 -20.29
C GLY A 205 17.97 -10.17 -19.60
N GLN A 206 17.54 -9.35 -18.66
CA GLN A 206 16.15 -9.09 -18.33
C GLN A 206 15.99 -7.59 -18.19
#